data_AF-A0A7R9VTU5-F1
#
_entry.id   AF-A0A7R9VTU5-F1
#
_cell.length_a   1.000
_cell.length_b   1.000
_cell.length_c   1.000
_cell.angle_alpha   90.00
_cell.angle_beta   90.00
_cell.angle_gamma   90.00
#
_symmetry.space_group_name_H-M   'P 1'
#
loop_
_entity.id
_entity.type
_entity.pdbx_description
1 polymer ?
#
loop_
_entity_poly.entity_id
_entity_poly.type
_entity_poly.pdbx_seq_one_letter_code
_entity_poly.pdbx_strand_id
1 'polypeptide(L)'
;DLRDRTYYLSNGVIRVSGRRVATNAANFAQGDIVGVVLDADQGEIVFFRNGIEQGRARGIRGRLYPFVSCDSEGDQVALLGSYSLLLDRLPRQLADMEWDTQRHAPDVELS
;
A
#
# COMPACT_ATOMS: atom_id res chain seq x y z
N ASP A 1 -13.57 -8.22 -10.37
CA ASP A 1 -13.36 -7.58 -11.68
C ASP A 1 -12.22 -6.56 -11.55
N LEU A 2 -11.45 -6.25 -12.61
CA LEU A 2 -10.48 -5.14 -12.61
C LEU A 2 -11.14 -3.80 -12.24
N ARG A 3 -12.46 -3.70 -12.48
CA ARG A 3 -13.29 -2.53 -12.15
C ARG A 3 -13.39 -2.21 -10.66
N ASP A 4 -13.05 -3.14 -9.76
CA ASP A 4 -13.18 -2.91 -8.31
C ASP A 4 -11.82 -2.71 -7.62
N ARG A 5 -10.71 -2.81 -8.35
CA ARG A 5 -9.37 -2.76 -7.75
C ARG A 5 -8.96 -1.31 -7.47
N THR A 6 -8.32 -1.15 -6.31
CA THR A 6 -7.64 0.08 -5.90
C THR A 6 -6.16 -0.20 -5.79
N TYR A 7 -5.32 0.51 -6.55
CA TYR A 7 -3.89 0.22 -6.65
C TYR A 7 -3.07 1.42 -7.13
N TYR A 8 -1.76 1.33 -6.91
CA TYR A 8 -0.74 2.24 -7.40
C TYR A 8 0.17 1.49 -8.37
N LEU A 9 0.22 1.95 -9.62
CA LEU A 9 0.94 1.31 -10.71
C LEU A 9 2.34 1.93 -10.89
N SER A 10 3.30 1.15 -11.39
CA SER A 10 4.72 1.55 -11.56
C SER A 10 4.93 2.80 -12.40
N ASN A 11 3.99 3.14 -13.27
CA ASN A 11 3.99 4.36 -14.09
C ASN A 11 3.30 5.57 -13.41
N GLY A 12 3.14 5.56 -12.09
CA GLY A 12 2.59 6.69 -11.35
C GLY A 12 1.06 6.79 -11.40
N VAL A 13 0.36 5.77 -11.90
CA VAL A 13 -1.11 5.79 -11.95
C VAL A 13 -1.71 5.21 -10.67
N ILE A 14 -2.48 6.01 -9.95
CA ILE A 14 -3.36 5.50 -8.87
C ILE A 14 -4.77 5.30 -9.42
N ARG A 15 -5.32 4.10 -9.20
CA ARG A 15 -6.69 3.72 -9.53
C ARG A 15 -7.47 3.46 -8.24
N VAL A 16 -8.73 3.89 -8.21
CA VAL A 16 -9.69 3.64 -7.12
C VAL A 16 -10.96 3.12 -7.75
N SER A 17 -11.34 1.88 -7.43
CA SER A 17 -12.45 1.18 -8.09
C SER A 17 -12.38 1.34 -9.61
N GLY A 18 -11.22 1.02 -10.18
CA GLY A 18 -10.98 1.09 -11.62
C GLY A 18 -10.87 2.50 -12.22
N ARG A 19 -11.12 3.59 -11.47
CA ARG A 19 -11.02 4.98 -11.96
C ARG A 19 -9.65 5.58 -11.63
N ARG A 20 -9.01 6.25 -12.59
CA ARG A 20 -7.76 6.99 -12.32
C ARG A 20 -8.07 8.21 -11.46
N VAL A 21 -7.34 8.40 -10.35
CA VAL A 21 -7.56 9.52 -9.42
C VAL A 21 -6.35 10.41 -9.18
N ALA A 22 -5.14 9.92 -9.47
CA ALA A 22 -3.91 10.72 -9.37
C ALA A 22 -3.20 10.78 -10.72
N THR A 23 -2.68 11.97 -11.03
CA THR A 23 -1.88 12.23 -12.24
C THR A 23 -0.42 12.56 -11.93
N ASN A 24 -0.10 12.88 -10.67
CA ASN A 24 1.21 13.40 -10.25
C ASN A 24 1.95 12.46 -9.30
N ALA A 25 1.44 11.26 -9.05
CA ALA A 25 2.17 10.25 -8.29
C ALA A 25 3.42 9.84 -9.10
N ALA A 26 4.53 9.64 -8.42
CA ALA A 26 5.80 9.33 -9.08
C ALA A 26 5.76 7.95 -9.73
N ASN A 27 6.61 7.71 -10.72
CA ASN A 27 6.88 6.33 -11.12
C ASN A 27 7.66 5.63 -10.00
N PHE A 28 7.60 4.31 -9.94
CA PHE A 28 8.51 3.51 -9.13
C PHE A 28 9.13 2.39 -9.96
N ALA A 29 10.34 1.98 -9.58
CA ALA A 29 11.14 1.00 -10.29
C ALA A 29 11.88 0.08 -9.30
N GLN A 30 12.69 -0.84 -9.85
CA GLN A 30 13.53 -1.73 -9.05
C GLN A 30 14.34 -0.94 -8.01
N GLY A 31 14.31 -1.42 -6.77
CA GLY A 31 14.98 -0.79 -5.62
C GLY A 31 14.15 0.22 -4.85
N ASP A 32 13.00 0.67 -5.37
CA ASP A 32 12.07 1.49 -4.60
C ASP A 32 11.26 0.65 -3.61
N ILE A 33 10.92 1.25 -2.47
CA ILE A 33 9.99 0.70 -1.49
C ILE A 33 8.63 1.35 -1.69
N VAL A 34 7.60 0.54 -1.96
CA VAL A 34 6.21 1.01 -2.07
C VAL A 34 5.46 0.65 -0.79
N GLY A 35 4.95 1.67 -0.09
CA GLY A 35 4.13 1.52 1.10
C GLY A 35 2.64 1.64 0.78
N VAL A 36 1.82 0.82 1.43
CA VAL A 36 0.35 0.88 1.33
C VAL A 36 -0.21 0.84 2.74
N VAL A 37 -0.85 1.92 3.16
CA VAL A 37 -1.46 2.03 4.50
C VAL A 37 -2.97 2.12 4.35
N LEU A 38 -3.70 1.23 5.04
CA LEU A 38 -5.15 1.29 5.17
C LEU A 38 -5.51 2.00 6.48
N ASP A 39 -6.17 3.15 6.37
CA ASP A 39 -6.93 3.75 7.46
C ASP A 39 -8.38 3.25 7.36
N ALA A 40 -8.70 2.22 8.13
CA ALA A 40 -10.01 1.57 8.09
C ALA A 40 -11.11 2.44 8.71
N ASP A 41 -10.77 3.33 9.65
CA ASP A 41 -11.74 4.20 10.32
C ASP A 41 -12.19 5.32 9.38
N GLN A 42 -11.26 5.88 8.61
CA GLN A 42 -11.57 6.90 7.61
C GLN A 42 -11.98 6.31 6.25
N GLY A 43 -11.76 5.01 6.04
CA GLY A 43 -12.01 4.35 4.76
C GLY A 43 -11.08 4.88 3.68
N GLU A 44 -9.80 5.04 4.00
CA GLU A 44 -8.77 5.56 3.11
C GLU A 44 -7.60 4.58 2.93
N ILE A 45 -7.00 4.57 1.74
CA ILE A 45 -5.70 3.94 1.51
C ILE A 45 -4.71 5.02 1.09
N VAL A 46 -3.55 5.06 1.73
CA VAL A 46 -2.45 5.99 1.40
C VAL A 46 -1.30 5.22 0.78
N PHE A 47 -0.82 5.70 -0.36
CA PHE A 47 0.31 5.11 -1.08
C PHE A 47 1.58 5.93 -0.85
N PHE A 48 2.69 5.24 -0.65
CA PHE A 48 4.01 5.83 -0.42
C PHE A 48 5.04 5.26 -1.38
N ARG A 49 6.05 6.05 -1.72
CA ARG A 49 7.29 5.61 -2.36
C ARG A 49 8.45 6.13 -1.52
N ASN A 50 9.31 5.25 -1.03
CA ASN A 50 10.47 5.58 -0.21
C ASN A 50 10.11 6.53 0.96
N GLY A 51 8.98 6.27 1.63
CA GLY A 51 8.47 7.09 2.74
C GLY A 51 7.72 8.37 2.32
N ILE A 52 7.70 8.74 1.05
CA ILE A 52 7.02 9.94 0.56
C ILE A 52 5.64 9.58 0.01
N GLU A 53 4.60 10.27 0.48
CA GLU A 53 3.23 10.08 0.03
C GLU A 53 3.07 10.39 -1.47
N GLN A 54 2.35 9.52 -2.18
CA GLN A 54 2.09 9.59 -3.61
C GLN A 54 0.62 9.90 -3.91
N GLY A 55 -0.27 9.59 -2.98
CA GLY A 55 -1.68 9.93 -3.05
C GLY A 55 -2.55 9.03 -2.19
N ARG A 56 -3.83 9.38 -2.13
CA ARG A 56 -4.84 8.71 -1.30
C ARG A 56 -6.00 8.20 -2.14
N ALA A 57 -6.49 7.02 -1.81
CA ALA A 57 -7.78 6.51 -2.22
C ALA A 57 -8.78 6.70 -1.09
N ARG A 58 -10.00 7.15 -1.41
CA ARG A 58 -11.07 7.41 -0.42
C ARG A 58 -12.31 6.57 -0.71
N GLY A 59 -13.15 6.41 0.30
CA GLY A 59 -14.42 5.69 0.18
C GLY A 59 -14.25 4.17 0.15
N ILE A 60 -13.12 3.69 0.67
CA ILE A 60 -12.80 2.28 0.79
C ILE A 60 -13.70 1.68 1.86
N ARG A 61 -14.38 0.57 1.52
CA ARG A 61 -15.33 -0.12 2.40
C ARG A 61 -15.25 -1.63 2.21
N GLY A 62 -15.72 -2.35 3.23
CA GLY A 62 -15.83 -3.80 3.19
C GLY A 62 -14.50 -4.50 3.44
N ARG A 63 -14.48 -5.82 3.18
CA ARG A 63 -13.30 -6.64 3.35
C ARG A 63 -12.35 -6.44 2.17
N LEU A 64 -11.07 -6.23 2.47
CA LEU A 64 -10.02 -6.04 1.50
C LEU A 64 -8.96 -7.12 1.66
N TYR A 65 -8.25 -7.39 0.59
CA TYR A 65 -7.08 -8.27 0.57
C TYR A 65 -5.93 -7.52 -0.11
N PRO A 66 -4.74 -7.47 0.49
CA PRO A 66 -3.58 -6.92 -0.19
C PRO A 66 -3.25 -7.78 -1.42
N PHE A 67 -2.79 -7.15 -2.49
CA PHE A 67 -2.34 -7.85 -3.68
C PHE A 67 -1.20 -7.10 -4.33
N VAL A 68 -0.38 -7.85 -5.07
CA VAL A 68 0.62 -7.33 -6.00
C VAL A 68 0.39 -8.02 -7.33
N SER A 69 0.55 -7.29 -8.43
CA SER A 69 0.54 -7.83 -9.79
C SER A 69 1.84 -7.48 -10.50
N CYS A 70 2.42 -8.48 -11.15
CA CYS A 70 3.60 -8.37 -11.99
C CYS A 70 3.18 -8.63 -13.44
N ASP A 71 3.61 -7.77 -14.37
CA ASP A 71 3.19 -7.86 -15.77
C ASP A 71 4.25 -8.54 -16.66
N SER A 72 5.50 -8.64 -16.18
CA SER A 72 6.61 -9.28 -16.91
C SER A 72 7.16 -10.50 -16.16
N GLU A 73 7.63 -11.51 -16.89
CA GLU A 73 8.18 -12.76 -16.32
C GLU A 73 9.38 -12.56 -15.38
N GLY A 74 10.08 -11.42 -15.48
CA GLY A 74 11.23 -11.08 -14.62
C GLY A 74 10.89 -10.20 -13.42
N ASP A 75 9.64 -9.74 -13.29
CA ASP A 75 9.25 -8.85 -12.21
C ASP A 75 9.23 -9.60 -10.87
N GLN A 76 9.93 -9.06 -9.88
CA GLN A 76 10.01 -9.63 -8.55
C GLN A 76 9.73 -8.55 -7.51
N VAL A 77 9.07 -8.95 -6.43
CA VAL A 77 8.84 -8.12 -5.25
C VAL A 77 9.25 -8.88 -4.00
N ALA A 78 9.88 -8.18 -3.07
CA ALA A 78 10.11 -8.67 -1.73
C ALA A 78 9.10 -8.00 -0.80
N LEU A 79 8.37 -8.81 -0.03
CA LEU A 79 7.56 -8.27 1.06
C LEU A 79 8.52 -7.96 2.21
N LEU A 80 8.76 -6.67 2.46
CA LEU A 80 9.63 -6.25 3.56
C LEU A 80 8.94 -6.50 4.92
N GLY A 81 7.60 -6.50 4.94
CA GLY A 81 6.73 -7.17 5.91
C GLY A 81 5.41 -6.42 6.11
N SER A 82 4.60 -6.83 7.10
CA SER A 82 3.25 -6.27 7.34
C SER A 82 3.01 -6.02 8.82
N TYR A 83 2.56 -4.81 9.19
CA TYR A 83 2.11 -4.50 10.55
C TYR A 83 0.61 -4.19 10.55
N SER A 84 -0.08 -4.64 11.60
CA SER A 84 -1.43 -4.19 11.94
C SER A 84 -1.36 -3.50 13.28
N LEU A 85 -1.53 -2.17 13.30
CA LEU A 85 -1.58 -1.40 14.53
C LEU A 85 -3.03 -1.19 14.90
N LEU A 86 -3.41 -1.60 16.11
CA LEU A 86 -4.68 -1.17 16.70
C LEU A 86 -4.53 0.34 17.03
N LEU A 87 -5.35 1.17 16.41
CA LEU A 87 -5.30 2.64 16.48
C LEU A 87 -5.47 3.22 17.89
N ASP A 88 -5.86 2.40 18.87
CA ASP A 88 -6.03 2.80 20.27
C ASP A 88 -4.71 3.16 20.98
N ARG A 89 -3.53 2.99 20.36
CA ARG A 89 -2.22 3.16 21.04
C ARG A 89 -1.11 3.93 20.33
N LEU A 90 -1.31 4.64 19.22
CA LEU A 90 -0.22 5.42 18.57
C LEU A 90 -0.68 6.76 17.93
N PRO A 91 0.25 7.72 17.69
CA PRO A 91 -0.06 9.12 17.37
C PRO A 91 -0.76 9.28 16.01
N ARG A 92 -1.60 10.31 15.90
CA ARG A 92 -2.50 10.61 14.76
C ARG A 92 -1.80 10.97 13.43
N GLN A 93 -0.48 10.92 13.34
CA GLN A 93 0.25 11.28 12.12
C GLN A 93 0.90 10.05 11.48
N LEU A 94 0.38 9.68 10.30
CA LEU A 94 0.90 8.62 9.41
C LEU A 94 2.39 8.77 9.06
N ALA A 95 2.96 9.96 9.23
CA ALA A 95 4.37 10.25 8.95
C ALA A 95 5.35 9.59 9.94
N ASP A 96 4.86 9.18 11.13
CA ASP A 96 5.67 8.52 12.16
C ASP A 96 5.58 6.99 12.09
N MET A 97 4.87 6.45 11.09
CA MET A 97 4.78 5.00 10.87
C MET A 97 6.05 4.51 10.19
N GLU A 98 7.10 4.31 10.99
CA GLU A 98 8.33 3.67 10.55
C GLU A 98 8.15 2.15 10.42
N TRP A 99 8.83 1.58 9.42
CA TRP A 99 8.98 0.14 9.29
C TRP A 99 9.76 -0.39 10.51
N ASP A 100 9.11 -1.15 11.39
CA ASP A 100 9.78 -1.75 12.55
C ASP A 100 10.76 -2.84 12.06
N THR A 101 12.04 -2.50 11.98
CA THR A 101 13.12 -3.45 11.65
C THR A 101 13.52 -4.34 12.83
N GLN A 102 12.97 -4.09 14.02
CA GLN A 102 13.38 -4.76 15.26
C GLN A 102 12.42 -5.87 15.69
N ARG A 103 11.15 -5.82 15.28
CA ARG A 103 10.16 -6.85 15.58
C ARG A 103 9.78 -7.61 14.33
N HIS A 104 10.49 -8.72 14.09
CA HIS A 104 10.05 -9.74 13.16
C HIS A 104 8.69 -10.27 13.64
N ALA A 105 7.61 -10.05 12.88
CA ALA A 105 6.44 -10.88 13.03
C ALA A 105 6.82 -12.32 12.64
N PRO A 106 6.28 -13.36 13.29
CA PRO A 106 6.50 -14.73 12.84
C PRO A 106 6.00 -14.87 11.40
N ASP A 107 6.76 -15.59 10.58
CA ASP A 107 6.42 -15.81 9.17
C ASP A 107 5.01 -16.42 9.06
N VAL A 108 4.24 -15.91 8.10
CA VAL A 108 2.93 -16.50 7.78
C VAL A 108 3.19 -17.79 7.01
N GLU A 109 3.04 -18.93 7.69
CA GLU A 109 3.00 -20.21 7.00
C GLU A 109 1.73 -20.28 6.15
N LEU A 110 1.90 -20.45 4.85
CA LEU A 110 0.80 -20.72 3.92
C LEU A 110 0.54 -22.23 3.92
N SER A 111 -0.66 -22.61 4.35
CA SER A 111 -1.19 -23.98 4.28
C SER A 111 -1.58 -24.39 2.86
#